data_AF-A0A838NUK8-F1
#
_entry.id   AF-A0A838NUK8-F1
#
_cell.length_a   1.000
_cell.length_b   1.000
_cell.length_c   1.000
_cell.angle_alpha   90.00
_cell.angle_beta   90.00
_cell.angle_gamma   90.00
#
_symmetry.space_group_name_H-M   'P 1'
#
loop_
_entity.id
_entity.type
_entity.pdbx_description
1 polymer ?
#
loop_
_entity_poly.entity_id
_entity_poly.type
_entity_poly.pdbx_seq_one_letter_code
_entity_poly.pdbx_strand_id
1 'polypeptide(L)'
;MPGGREKTGPARRATNRPANAKKPKTFRLSESRIESARQILGVNTATAAIEAALDMVVFRKELVDGTRSLLGIAVNPFDAH
;
A
#
# COMPACT_ATOMS: atom_id res chain seq x y z
N MET A 1 -7.23 -61.65 -6.30
CA MET A 1 -7.53 -60.27 -6.76
C MET A 1 -6.83 -59.28 -5.82
N PRO A 2 -5.73 -58.62 -6.21
CA PRO A 2 -5.04 -57.65 -5.36
C PRO A 2 -5.64 -56.25 -5.53
N GLY A 3 -6.19 -55.70 -4.43
CA GLY A 3 -6.68 -54.31 -4.37
C GLY A 3 -5.53 -53.36 -4.08
N GLY A 4 -5.18 -52.52 -5.06
CA GLY A 4 -4.22 -51.45 -4.92
C GLY A 4 -4.73 -50.33 -4.00
N ARG A 5 -3.81 -49.72 -3.26
CA ARG A 5 -3.99 -48.38 -2.70
C ARG A 5 -2.74 -47.56 -3.00
N GLU A 6 -2.84 -46.75 -4.05
CA GLU A 6 -1.94 -45.66 -4.35
C GLU A 6 -1.94 -44.69 -3.17
N LYS A 7 -0.76 -44.47 -2.57
CA LYS A 7 -0.57 -43.40 -1.58
C LYS A 7 -0.24 -42.11 -2.33
N THR A 8 -1.26 -41.38 -2.75
CA THR A 8 -1.12 -39.97 -3.14
C THR A 8 -0.94 -39.14 -1.88
N GLY A 9 0.30 -38.73 -1.61
CA GLY A 9 0.61 -37.74 -0.57
C GLY A 9 0.01 -36.37 -0.92
N PRO A 10 -0.40 -35.55 0.06
CA PRO A 10 -1.04 -34.28 -0.24
C PRO A 10 -0.03 -33.33 -0.89
N ALA A 11 -0.32 -32.93 -2.12
CA ALA A 11 0.37 -31.83 -2.78
C ALA A 11 0.26 -30.59 -1.88
N ARG A 12 1.39 -30.10 -1.38
CA ARG A 12 1.46 -28.86 -0.60
C ARG A 12 0.93 -27.73 -1.49
N ARG A 13 -0.27 -27.25 -1.18
CA ARG A 13 -0.88 -26.08 -1.80
C ARG A 13 0.09 -24.92 -1.65
N ALA A 14 0.76 -24.53 -2.74
CA ALA A 14 1.48 -23.28 -2.81
C ALA A 14 0.44 -22.18 -2.64
N THR A 15 0.34 -21.63 -1.44
CA THR A 15 -0.56 -20.53 -1.16
C THR A 15 -0.04 -19.32 -1.89
N ASN A 16 -0.88 -18.79 -2.77
CA ASN A 16 -0.63 -17.57 -3.53
C ASN A 16 -0.35 -16.43 -2.52
N ARG A 17 0.93 -16.19 -2.22
CA ARG A 17 1.33 -15.22 -1.20
C ARG A 17 1.21 -13.84 -1.86
N PRO A 18 0.36 -12.94 -1.35
CA PRO A 18 0.22 -11.62 -1.96
C PRO A 18 1.59 -10.95 -1.99
N ALA A 19 1.94 -10.35 -3.13
CA ALA A 19 3.24 -9.72 -3.37
C ALA A 19 3.58 -8.62 -2.35
N ASN A 20 2.59 -8.12 -1.62
CA ASN A 20 2.74 -7.17 -0.53
C ASN A 20 2.24 -7.76 0.80
N ALA A 21 3.00 -8.72 1.34
CA ALA A 21 2.68 -9.32 2.63
C ALA A 21 2.91 -8.31 3.76
N LYS A 22 1.82 -7.79 4.34
CA LYS A 22 1.86 -6.94 5.53
C LYS A 22 2.56 -7.69 6.66
N LYS A 23 3.58 -7.06 7.28
CA LYS A 23 4.28 -7.60 8.45
C LYS A 23 3.86 -6.82 9.69
N PRO A 24 3.45 -7.48 10.78
CA PRO A 24 3.10 -6.78 12.00
C PRO A 24 4.32 -6.06 12.54
N LYS A 25 4.12 -4.82 12.98
CA LYS A 25 5.12 -4.01 13.68
C LYS A 25 4.48 -3.33 14.88
N THR A 26 5.19 -3.32 15.99
CA THR A 26 4.73 -2.69 17.23
C THR A 26 5.42 -1.34 17.38
N PHE A 27 4.63 -0.27 17.52
CA PHE A 27 5.11 1.08 17.74
C PHE A 27 4.34 1.73 18.89
N ARG A 28 5.01 2.61 19.63
CA ARG A 28 4.34 3.51 20.57
C ARG A 28 4.02 4.80 19.84
N LEU A 29 2.74 5.14 19.78
CA LEU A 29 2.22 6.34 19.13
C LEU A 29 1.27 7.05 20.08
N SER A 30 1.17 8.37 19.93
CA SER A 30 0.21 9.17 20.68
C SER A 30 -1.19 8.95 20.12
N GLU A 31 -2.14 8.62 21.00
CA GLU A 31 -3.54 8.40 20.63
C GLU A 31 -4.17 9.64 19.98
N SER A 32 -3.91 10.82 20.53
CA SER A 32 -4.44 12.08 19.97
C SER A 32 -3.94 12.36 18.55
N ARG A 33 -2.69 11.98 18.22
CA ARG A 33 -2.17 12.08 16.85
C ARG A 33 -2.84 11.10 15.90
N ILE A 34 -3.11 9.88 16.34
CA ILE A 34 -3.82 8.87 15.54
C ILE A 34 -5.25 9.32 15.28
N GLU A 35 -5.94 9.84 16.29
CA GLU A 35 -7.31 10.31 16.13
C GLU A 35 -7.39 11.53 15.19
N SER A 36 -6.46 12.47 15.34
CA SER A 36 -6.36 13.62 14.41
C SER A 36 -6.13 13.14 12.97
N ALA A 37 -5.23 12.18 12.77
CA ALA A 37 -4.98 11.60 11.45
C ALA A 37 -6.22 10.89 10.89
N ARG A 38 -6.93 10.11 11.71
CA ARG A 38 -8.19 9.46 11.31
C ARG A 38 -9.24 10.45 10.84
N GLN A 39 -9.41 11.56 11.55
CA GLN A 39 -10.38 12.59 11.23
C GLN A 39 -10.01 13.32 9.93
N ILE A 40 -8.76 13.75 9.79
CA ILE A 40 -8.26 14.43 8.58
C ILE A 40 -8.37 13.52 7.35
N LEU A 41 -8.03 12.23 7.51
CA LEU A 41 -8.02 11.26 6.41
C LEU A 41 -9.39 10.60 6.16
N GLY A 42 -10.37 10.82 7.04
CA GLY A 42 -11.71 10.23 6.93
C GLY A 42 -11.74 8.70 7.09
N VAL A 43 -10.85 8.13 7.91
CA VAL A 43 -10.71 6.67 8.06
C VAL A 43 -11.09 6.16 9.45
N ASN A 44 -11.63 4.95 9.48
CA ASN A 44 -12.22 4.36 10.68
C ASN A 44 -11.24 3.59 11.57
N THR A 45 -10.00 3.38 11.15
CA THR A 45 -9.04 2.58 11.91
C THR A 45 -7.67 3.24 11.99
N ALA A 46 -6.96 3.00 13.10
CA ALA A 46 -5.59 3.46 13.29
C ALA A 46 -4.65 2.93 12.20
N THR A 47 -4.79 1.64 11.83
CA THR A 47 -3.98 1.04 10.76
C THR A 47 -4.22 1.72 9.43
N ALA A 48 -5.48 1.99 9.05
CA ALA A 48 -5.79 2.69 7.81
C ALA A 48 -5.24 4.13 7.81
N ALA A 49 -5.31 4.82 8.96
CA ALA A 49 -4.74 6.17 9.09
C ALA A 49 -3.22 6.16 8.91
N ILE A 50 -2.53 5.18 9.50
CA ILE A 50 -1.08 5.04 9.37
C ILE A 50 -0.69 4.71 7.93
N GLU A 51 -1.36 3.74 7.29
CA GLU A 51 -1.09 3.37 5.89
C GLU A 51 -1.32 4.55 4.95
N ALA A 52 -2.47 5.21 5.03
CA ALA A 52 -2.77 6.37 4.19
C ALA A 52 -1.84 7.56 4.43
N ALA A 53 -1.45 7.82 5.68
CA ALA A 53 -0.47 8.86 5.99
C ALA A 53 0.91 8.57 5.36
N LEU A 54 1.34 7.30 5.34
CA LEU A 54 2.57 6.89 4.69
C LEU A 54 2.48 7.07 3.16
N ASP A 55 1.36 6.69 2.57
CA ASP A 55 1.12 6.90 1.13
C ASP A 55 1.14 8.40 0.76
N MET A 56 0.57 9.26 1.61
CA MET A 56 0.58 10.72 1.41
C MET A 56 1.99 11.32 1.43
N VAL A 57 2.92 10.76 2.22
CA VAL A 57 4.32 11.21 2.24
C VAL A 57 5.01 10.88 0.92
N VAL A 58 4.77 9.68 0.37
CA VAL A 58 5.28 9.27 -0.94
C VAL A 58 4.70 10.15 -2.04
N PHE A 59 3.37 10.31 -2.05
CA PHE A 59 2.66 11.15 -3.01
C PHE A 59 3.14 12.60 -2.99
N ARG A 60 3.36 13.17 -1.80
CA ARG A 60 3.92 14.53 -1.66
C ARG A 60 5.29 14.64 -2.32
N LYS A 61 6.15 13.62 -2.21
CA LYS A 61 7.47 13.63 -2.85
C LYS A 61 7.34 13.59 -4.37
N GLU A 62 6.48 12.71 -4.87
CA GLU A 62 6.19 12.58 -6.31
C GLU A 62 5.63 13.89 -6.89
N LEU A 63 4.74 14.57 -6.17
CA LEU A 63 4.24 15.89 -6.57
C LEU A 63 5.35 16.94 -6.64
N VAL A 64 6.23 17.00 -5.62
CA VAL A 64 7.36 17.94 -5.61
C VAL A 64 8.33 17.65 -6.75
N ASP A 65 8.59 16.38 -7.05
CA ASP A 65 9.50 15.99 -8.13
C ASP A 65 8.88 16.26 -9.51
N GLY A 66 7.59 15.97 -9.67
CA GLY A 66 6.83 16.26 -10.88
C GLY A 66 6.80 17.76 -11.16
N THR A 67 6.45 18.57 -10.17
CA THR A 67 6.44 20.05 -10.32
C THR A 67 7.81 20.62 -10.64
N ARG A 68 8.89 20.11 -10.03
CA ARG A 68 10.26 20.49 -10.39
C ARG A 68 10.63 20.12 -11.83
N SER A 69 10.19 18.96 -12.29
CA SER A 69 10.41 18.51 -13.68
C SER A 69 9.64 19.38 -14.68
N LEU A 70 8.45 19.85 -14.30
CA LEU A 70 7.63 20.74 -15.12
C LEU A 70 8.14 22.19 -15.17
N LEU A 71 8.86 22.68 -14.15
CA LEU A 71 9.41 24.04 -14.13
C LEU A 71 10.47 24.32 -15.22
N GLY A 72 10.83 23.33 -16.04
CA GLY A 72 11.66 23.48 -17.25
C GLY A 72 10.93 23.22 -18.56
N ILE A 73 9.63 22.89 -18.53
CA ILE A 73 8.82 22.61 -19.72
C ILE A 73 7.90 23.82 -19.94
N ALA A 74 8.10 24.52 -21.06
CA ALA A 74 7.13 25.50 -21.53
C ALA A 74 5.85 24.74 -21.93
N VAL A 75 4.88 24.66 -21.03
CA VAL A 75 3.56 24.09 -21.35
C VAL A 75 2.86 25.12 -22.23
N ASN A 76 2.95 24.95 -23.55
CA ASN A 76 2.16 25.74 -24.47
C ASN A 76 0.70 25.32 -24.33
N PRO A 77 -0.24 26.26 -24.15
CA PRO A 77 -1.65 25.97 -23.86
C PRO A 77 -2.43 25.34 -25.04
N PHE A 78 -1.75 24.91 -26.11
CA PHE A 78 -2.36 24.43 -27.36
C PHE A 78 -1.95 22.99 -27.76
N ASP A 79 -1.15 22.26 -26.97
CA ASP A 79 -0.72 20.90 -27.33
C ASP A 79 -1.76 19.80 -27.02
N ALA A 80 -3.04 20.16 -26.90
CA ALA A 80 -4.15 19.20 -26.91
C ALA A 80 -4.80 19.19 -28.31
N HIS A 81 -4.24 18.36 -29.20
CA HIS A 81 -4.87 17.97 -30.47
C HIS A 81 -5.48 16.57 -30.36
#